data_AF-A0A224Z0H7-F1
#
_entry.id   AF-A0A224Z0H7-F1
#
_cell.length_a   1.000
_cell.length_b   1.000
_cell.length_c   1.000
_cell.angle_alpha   90.00
_cell.angle_beta   90.00
_cell.angle_gamma   90.00
#
_symmetry.space_group_name_H-M   'P 1'
#
loop_
_entity.id
_entity.type
_entity.pdbx_description
1 polymer ?
#
loop_
_entity_poly.entity_id
_entity_poly.type
_entity_poly.pdbx_seq_one_letter_code
_entity_poly.pdbx_strand_id
1 'polypeptide(L)'
;MSRFFTEVARVFPDQYLHLGGDEVDFDCWKSNPNITCFMQKIGISSFEQLEEHYIQRLLEIVRTLGKSYVVWQEVFDNNVKIAPDTVVHVWKPPHNEELALATSAGYKALLSACWYLDHISYGSDWKKYYACDPHDF
;
A
#
# COMPACT_ATOMS: atom_id res chain seq x y z
N MET A 1 18.04 0.25 -3.59
CA MET A 1 16.89 -0.68 -3.54
C MET A 1 16.97 -1.83 -4.53
N SER A 2 17.34 -1.62 -5.80
CA SER A 2 17.39 -2.70 -6.82
C SER A 2 18.16 -3.97 -6.39
N ARG A 3 19.38 -3.84 -5.83
CA ARG A 3 20.15 -5.00 -5.34
C ARG A 3 19.40 -5.81 -4.29
N PHE A 4 18.75 -5.14 -3.33
CA PHE A 4 17.99 -5.79 -2.26
C PHE A 4 16.78 -6.54 -2.82
N PHE A 5 15.95 -5.88 -3.63
CA PHE A 5 14.78 -6.55 -4.21
C PHE A 5 15.14 -7.67 -5.20
N THR A 6 16.31 -7.59 -5.84
CA THR A 6 16.83 -8.72 -6.65
C THR A 6 17.11 -9.95 -5.78
N GLU A 7 17.66 -9.76 -4.58
CA GLU A 7 17.87 -10.84 -3.62
C GLU A 7 16.54 -11.39 -3.10
N VAL A 8 15.62 -10.52 -2.66
CA VAL A 8 14.27 -10.88 -2.22
C VAL A 8 13.55 -11.70 -3.29
N ALA A 9 13.54 -11.23 -4.55
CA ALA A 9 12.88 -11.94 -5.65
C ALA A 9 13.50 -13.31 -5.97
N ARG A 10 14.77 -13.55 -5.60
CA ARG A 10 15.43 -14.85 -5.72
C ARG A 10 15.13 -15.77 -4.55
N VAL A 11 15.02 -15.23 -3.34
CA VAL A 11 14.74 -15.99 -2.11
C VAL A 11 13.28 -16.44 -2.07
N PHE A 12 12.37 -15.54 -2.44
CA PHE A 12 10.93 -15.79 -2.36
C PHE A 12 10.38 -16.17 -3.75
N PRO A 13 9.96 -17.44 -3.95
CA PRO A 13 9.49 -17.91 -5.25
C PRO A 13 8.11 -17.36 -5.63
N ASP A 14 7.31 -16.91 -4.65
CA ASP A 14 5.96 -16.39 -4.88
C ASP A 14 5.94 -15.22 -5.86
N GLN A 15 4.86 -15.11 -6.64
CA GLN A 15 4.74 -14.09 -7.68
C GLN A 15 4.58 -12.68 -7.12
N TYR A 16 4.02 -12.55 -5.91
CA TYR A 16 3.69 -11.28 -5.29
C TYR A 16 4.70 -10.90 -4.21
N LEU A 17 5.04 -9.61 -4.16
CA LEU A 17 5.76 -9.00 -3.04
C LEU A 17 4.87 -7.93 -2.41
N HIS A 18 4.72 -7.95 -1.08
CA HIS A 18 4.05 -6.88 -0.36
C HIS A 18 5.02 -5.72 -0.15
N LEU A 19 4.70 -4.53 -0.65
CA LEU A 19 5.61 -3.38 -0.64
C LEU A 19 5.31 -2.37 0.47
N GLY A 20 4.23 -2.58 1.21
CA GLY A 20 3.82 -1.68 2.28
C GLY A 20 3.22 -0.40 1.70
N GLY A 21 3.72 0.75 2.17
CA GLY A 21 3.24 2.07 1.77
C GLY A 21 2.16 2.64 2.71
N ASP A 22 2.07 2.10 3.93
CA ASP A 22 1.18 2.54 5.00
C ASP A 22 1.86 3.57 5.92
N GLU A 23 1.02 4.42 6.54
CA GLU A 23 1.37 5.28 7.68
C GLU A 23 2.67 6.10 7.53
N VAL A 24 2.95 6.61 6.33
CA VAL A 24 4.15 7.41 6.10
C VAL A 24 4.04 8.75 6.79
N ASP A 25 4.81 8.92 7.87
CA ASP A 25 4.93 10.20 8.58
C ASP A 25 5.83 11.19 7.82
N PHE A 26 5.25 12.33 7.45
CA PHE A 26 5.93 13.37 6.68
C PHE A 26 6.71 14.38 7.54
N ASP A 27 6.58 14.38 8.87
CA ASP A 27 7.22 15.38 9.73
C ASP A 27 8.76 15.33 9.65
N CYS A 28 9.31 14.13 9.54
CA CYS A 28 10.76 13.95 9.35
C CYS A 28 11.23 14.51 7.99
N TRP A 29 10.44 14.32 6.92
CA TRP A 29 10.76 14.89 5.60
C TRP A 29 10.66 16.41 5.59
N LYS A 30 9.60 16.93 6.23
CA LYS A 30 9.34 18.36 6.33
C LYS A 30 10.41 19.11 7.12
N SER A 31 10.96 18.50 8.17
CA SER A 31 12.02 19.10 8.97
C SER A 31 13.40 19.08 8.29
N ASN A 32 13.57 18.35 7.18
CA ASN A 32 14.86 18.18 6.51
C ASN A 32 15.05 19.15 5.33
N PRO A 33 16.01 20.10 5.38
CA PRO A 33 16.21 21.10 4.33
C PRO A 33 16.70 20.50 3.00
N ASN A 34 17.40 19.37 3.03
CA ASN A 34 17.83 18.71 1.79
C ASN A 34 16.64 18.08 1.04
N ILE A 35 15.66 17.57 1.78
CA ILE A 35 14.45 16.98 1.20
C ILE A 35 13.56 18.07 0.61
N THR A 36 13.35 19.18 1.32
CA THR A 36 12.56 20.30 0.79
C THR A 36 13.21 20.93 -0.45
N CYS A 37 14.55 21.05 -0.47
CA CYS A 37 15.29 21.47 -1.66
C CYS A 37 15.14 20.47 -2.82
N PHE A 38 15.19 19.16 -2.53
CA PHE A 38 14.96 18.12 -3.53
C PHE A 38 13.54 18.21 -4.11
N MET A 39 12.51 18.41 -3.28
CA MET A 39 11.11 18.59 -3.72
C MET A 39 10.98 19.76 -4.69
N GLN A 40 11.58 20.91 -4.35
CA GLN A 40 11.61 22.07 -5.26
C GLN A 40 12.30 21.76 -6.58
N LYS A 41 13.41 21.01 -6.55
CA LYS A 41 14.17 20.63 -7.75
C LYS A 41 13.37 19.72 -8.68
N ILE A 42 12.57 18.80 -8.15
CA ILE A 42 11.74 17.90 -8.95
C ILE A 42 10.34 18.45 -9.23
N GLY A 43 10.03 19.66 -8.72
CA GLY A 43 8.79 20.38 -9.02
C GLY A 43 7.54 19.84 -8.32
N ILE A 44 7.68 19.22 -7.15
CA ILE A 44 6.54 18.75 -6.34
C ILE A 44 6.30 19.68 -5.14
N SER A 45 5.03 19.83 -4.75
CA SER A 45 4.60 20.77 -3.71
C SER A 45 4.03 20.10 -2.46
N SER A 46 3.74 18.80 -2.50
CA SER A 46 3.21 18.05 -1.35
C SER A 46 4.08 16.84 -1.01
N PHE A 47 4.01 16.36 0.24
CA PHE A 47 4.81 15.21 0.69
C PHE A 47 4.19 13.88 0.22
N GLU A 48 2.90 13.85 -0.04
CA GLU A 48 2.19 12.75 -0.71
C GLU A 48 2.74 12.55 -2.13
N GLN A 49 3.07 13.64 -2.86
CA GLN A 49 3.75 13.55 -4.15
C GLN A 49 5.19 13.02 -4.03
N LEU A 50 5.86 13.28 -2.90
CA LEU A 50 7.19 12.75 -2.64
C LEU A 50 7.13 11.24 -2.33
N GLU A 51 6.12 10.82 -1.56
CA GLU A 51 5.80 9.43 -1.33
C GLU A 51 5.46 8.72 -2.66
N GLU A 52 4.58 9.30 -3.49
CA GLU A 52 4.29 8.79 -4.83
C GLU A 52 5.58 8.62 -5.64
N HIS A 53 6.46 9.63 -5.64
CA HIS A 53 7.74 9.57 -6.35
C HIS A 53 8.62 8.41 -5.86
N TYR A 54 8.64 8.16 -4.55
CA TYR A 54 9.38 7.04 -3.97
C TYR A 54 8.77 5.69 -4.38
N ILE A 55 7.46 5.53 -4.19
CA ILE A 55 6.75 4.28 -4.45
C ILE A 55 6.84 3.92 -5.92
N GLN A 56 6.61 4.85 -6.86
CA GLN A 56 6.72 4.59 -8.30
C GLN A 56 8.09 3.99 -8.68
N ARG A 57 9.18 4.50 -8.10
CA ARG A 57 10.53 3.96 -8.35
C ARG A 57 10.70 2.55 -7.80
N LEU A 58 10.08 2.26 -6.66
CA LEU A 58 10.08 0.93 -6.06
C LEU A 58 9.27 -0.06 -6.91
N LEU A 59 8.08 0.34 -7.38
CA LEU A 59 7.23 -0.48 -8.25
C LEU A 59 7.96 -0.85 -9.54
N GLU A 60 8.66 0.10 -10.18
CA GLU A 60 9.41 -0.18 -11.40
C GLU A 60 10.54 -1.19 -11.15
N ILE A 61 11.26 -1.08 -10.03
CA ILE A 61 12.29 -2.07 -9.66
C ILE A 61 11.68 -3.47 -9.59
N VAL A 62 10.58 -3.63 -8.85
CA VAL A 62 9.93 -4.94 -8.66
C VAL A 62 9.39 -5.49 -9.99
N ARG A 63 8.82 -4.61 -10.82
CA ARG A 63 8.33 -4.94 -12.16
C ARG A 63 9.44 -5.46 -13.07
N THR A 64 10.63 -4.85 -13.05
CA THR A 64 11.78 -5.33 -13.84
C THR A 64 12.28 -6.73 -13.42
N LEU A 65 11.91 -7.18 -12.22
CA LEU A 65 12.23 -8.51 -11.71
C LEU A 65 11.15 -9.56 -12.06
N GLY A 66 10.11 -9.18 -12.81
CA GLY A 66 9.02 -10.06 -13.22
C GLY A 66 8.06 -10.44 -12.11
N LYS A 67 8.07 -9.72 -10.98
CA LYS A 67 7.17 -9.91 -9.83
C LYS A 67 6.02 -8.91 -9.88
N SER A 68 4.86 -9.35 -9.41
CA SER A 68 3.70 -8.49 -9.14
C SER A 68 3.75 -7.99 -7.70
N TYR A 69 2.90 -7.03 -7.33
CA TYR A 69 2.94 -6.43 -6.00
C TYR A 69 1.59 -6.28 -5.32
N VAL A 70 1.65 -6.33 -3.99
CA VAL A 70 0.57 -5.98 -3.07
C VAL A 70 0.98 -4.69 -2.36
N VAL A 71 0.06 -3.74 -2.25
CA VAL A 71 0.28 -2.45 -1.59
C VAL A 71 -0.84 -2.19 -0.58
N TRP A 72 -0.54 -1.46 0.49
CA TRP A 72 -1.59 -0.93 1.34
C TRP A 72 -2.42 0.13 0.62
N GLN A 73 -3.64 0.35 1.08
CA GLN A 73 -4.61 1.20 0.41
C GLN A 73 -4.12 2.63 0.19
N GLU A 74 -3.28 3.19 1.06
CA GLU A 74 -2.73 4.56 0.93
C GLU A 74 -2.06 4.80 -0.43
N VAL A 75 -1.41 3.79 -0.99
CA VAL A 75 -0.79 3.89 -2.33
C VAL A 75 -1.86 4.13 -3.41
N PHE A 76 -3.01 3.51 -3.26
CA PHE A 76 -4.17 3.72 -4.13
C PHE A 76 -4.87 5.05 -3.79
N ASP A 77 -5.11 5.36 -2.50
CA ASP A 77 -5.73 6.59 -2.01
C ASP A 77 -4.98 7.84 -2.51
N ASN A 78 -3.65 7.78 -2.52
CA ASN A 78 -2.75 8.86 -2.98
C ASN A 78 -2.60 8.90 -4.51
N ASN A 79 -3.41 8.12 -5.24
CA ASN A 79 -3.50 8.09 -6.71
C ASN A 79 -2.16 7.75 -7.40
N VAL A 80 -1.34 6.93 -6.76
CA VAL A 80 -0.08 6.44 -7.32
C VAL A 80 -0.38 5.55 -8.52
N LYS A 81 0.35 5.75 -9.62
CA LYS A 81 0.26 4.88 -10.79
C LYS A 81 0.78 3.48 -10.47
N ILE A 82 -0.14 2.54 -10.30
CA ILE A 82 0.11 1.12 -10.05
C ILE A 82 -0.23 0.28 -11.28
N ALA A 83 0.36 -0.92 -11.40
CA ALA A 83 0.12 -1.81 -12.52
C ALA A 83 -1.28 -2.45 -12.43
N PRO A 84 -1.92 -2.84 -13.56
CA PRO A 84 -3.26 -3.42 -13.54
C PRO A 84 -3.39 -4.72 -12.74
N ASP A 85 -2.30 -5.48 -12.55
CA ASP A 85 -2.27 -6.73 -11.81
C ASP A 85 -1.97 -6.57 -10.31
N THR A 86 -1.88 -5.31 -9.83
CA THR A 86 -1.67 -4.96 -8.42
C THR A 86 -2.84 -5.43 -7.56
N VAL A 87 -2.53 -5.86 -6.34
CA VAL A 87 -3.51 -6.11 -5.28
C VAL A 87 -3.50 -4.94 -4.30
N VAL A 88 -4.64 -4.28 -4.14
CA VAL A 88 -4.85 -3.24 -3.12
C VAL A 88 -5.31 -3.90 -1.83
N HIS A 89 -4.56 -3.71 -0.76
CA HIS A 89 -4.85 -4.28 0.55
C HIS A 89 -5.55 -3.23 1.44
N VAL A 90 -6.85 -3.42 1.65
CA VAL A 90 -7.72 -2.53 2.42
C VAL A 90 -7.69 -2.92 3.90
N TRP A 91 -7.25 -1.97 4.73
CA TRP A 91 -7.00 -2.20 6.16
C TRP A 91 -7.68 -1.17 7.08
N LYS A 92 -8.13 -0.02 6.54
CA LYS A 92 -8.83 1.01 7.30
C LYS A 92 -10.35 0.87 7.16
N PRO A 93 -11.13 1.16 8.22
CA PRO A 93 -12.57 1.42 8.10
C PRO A 93 -12.84 2.87 7.64
N PRO A 94 -13.95 3.16 6.93
CA PRO A 94 -14.92 2.21 6.37
C PRO A 94 -14.34 1.48 5.15
N HIS A 95 -14.37 0.14 5.16
CA HIS A 95 -13.67 -0.66 4.14
C HIS A 95 -14.53 -0.96 2.90
N ASN A 96 -15.87 -0.96 3.02
CA ASN A 96 -16.76 -1.29 1.90
C ASN A 96 -16.59 -0.30 0.75
N GLU A 97 -16.57 1.01 1.05
CA GLU A 97 -16.35 2.06 0.04
C GLU A 97 -15.00 1.89 -0.67
N GLU A 98 -13.94 1.57 0.08
CA GLU A 98 -12.60 1.37 -0.48
C GLU A 98 -12.52 0.12 -1.37
N LEU A 99 -13.15 -0.98 -0.94
CA LEU A 99 -13.27 -2.19 -1.76
C LEU A 99 -14.00 -1.90 -3.08
N ALA A 100 -15.11 -1.16 -3.02
CA ALA A 100 -15.87 -0.76 -4.19
C ALA A 100 -15.04 0.13 -5.13
N LEU A 101 -14.30 1.10 -4.60
CA LEU A 101 -13.42 1.97 -5.38
C LEU A 101 -12.28 1.19 -6.06
N ALA A 102 -11.53 0.39 -5.30
CA ALA A 102 -10.41 -0.39 -5.82
C ALA A 102 -10.84 -1.38 -6.91
N THR A 103 -11.95 -2.10 -6.68
CA THR A 103 -12.47 -3.08 -7.65
C THR A 103 -13.10 -2.40 -8.88
N SER A 104 -13.79 -1.27 -8.72
CA SER A 104 -14.33 -0.48 -9.83
C SER A 104 -13.23 0.13 -10.71
N ALA A 105 -12.08 0.43 -10.12
CA ALA A 105 -10.88 0.84 -10.86
C ALA A 105 -10.17 -0.32 -11.58
N GLY A 106 -10.66 -1.56 -11.42
CA GLY A 106 -10.16 -2.76 -12.10
C GLY A 106 -9.04 -3.49 -11.37
N TYR A 107 -8.72 -3.10 -10.13
CA TYR A 107 -7.70 -3.77 -9.32
C TYR A 107 -8.27 -4.95 -8.54
N LYS A 108 -7.39 -5.88 -8.17
CA LYS A 108 -7.73 -6.92 -7.18
C LYS A 108 -7.72 -6.27 -5.80
N ALA A 109 -8.66 -6.66 -4.93
CA ALA A 109 -8.71 -6.20 -3.55
C ALA A 109 -8.46 -7.35 -2.56
N LEU A 110 -7.75 -7.05 -1.48
CA LEU A 110 -7.55 -7.92 -0.31
C LEU A 110 -8.05 -7.17 0.92
N LEU A 111 -8.85 -7.81 1.77
CA LEU A 111 -9.43 -7.18 2.96
C LEU A 111 -8.78 -7.72 4.25
N SER A 112 -8.36 -6.80 5.12
CA SER A 112 -7.97 -7.10 6.51
C SER A 112 -8.60 -6.17 7.55
N ALA A 113 -9.27 -5.08 7.14
CA ALA A 113 -9.82 -4.05 8.05
C ALA A 113 -10.73 -4.60 9.17
N CYS A 114 -11.47 -5.68 8.91
CA CYS A 114 -12.30 -6.35 9.92
C CYS A 114 -11.53 -7.21 10.92
N TRP A 115 -10.30 -7.61 10.60
CA TRP A 115 -9.58 -8.73 11.21
C TRP A 115 -8.22 -8.31 11.83
N TYR A 116 -8.16 -7.13 12.45
CA TYR A 116 -7.08 -6.77 13.38
C TYR A 116 -7.24 -7.60 14.67
N LEU A 117 -6.58 -8.76 14.71
CA LEU A 117 -6.65 -9.71 15.84
C LEU A 117 -5.75 -9.29 17.02
N ASP A 118 -4.82 -8.37 16.79
CA ASP A 118 -4.01 -7.72 17.80
C ASP A 118 -4.84 -6.74 18.66
N HIS A 119 -5.92 -6.19 18.11
CA HIS A 119 -6.90 -5.37 18.83
C HIS A 119 -7.84 -6.23 19.68
N ILE A 120 -7.32 -6.71 20.81
CA ILE A 120 -8.06 -7.58 21.74
C ILE A 120 -9.28 -6.87 22.36
N SER A 121 -10.32 -7.64 22.66
CA SER A 121 -11.47 -7.15 23.42
C SER A 121 -12.01 -8.22 24.38
N TYR A 122 -12.73 -7.79 25.42
CA TYR A 122 -13.31 -8.72 26.38
C TYR A 122 -14.53 -9.45 25.78
N GLY A 123 -14.61 -10.76 26.00
CA GLY A 123 -15.73 -11.59 25.58
C GLY A 123 -15.42 -12.44 24.35
N SER A 124 -16.46 -12.78 23.58
CA SER A 124 -16.35 -13.63 22.38
C SER A 124 -16.18 -12.79 21.10
N ASP A 125 -15.03 -12.13 20.98
CA ASP A 125 -14.67 -11.27 19.84
C ASP A 125 -14.66 -11.99 18.48
N TRP A 126 -14.44 -13.32 18.47
CA TRP A 126 -14.59 -14.15 17.27
C TRP A 126 -15.91 -13.94 16.52
N LYS A 127 -17.00 -13.60 17.22
CA LYS A 127 -18.29 -13.31 16.61
C LYS A 127 -18.25 -12.07 15.71
N LYS A 128 -17.49 -11.04 16.10
CA LYS A 128 -17.26 -9.84 15.29
C LYS A 128 -16.53 -10.21 14.00
N TYR A 129 -15.45 -10.98 14.12
CA TYR A 129 -14.64 -11.42 12.98
C TYR A 129 -15.44 -12.30 12.02
N TYR A 130 -16.27 -13.21 12.55
CA TYR A 130 -17.12 -14.11 11.76
C TYR A 130 -18.27 -13.38 11.05
N ALA A 131 -18.76 -12.28 11.63
CA ALA A 131 -19.87 -11.50 11.07
C ALA A 131 -19.45 -10.52 9.96
N CYS A 132 -18.15 -10.31 9.73
CA CYS A 132 -17.69 -9.47 8.63
C CYS A 132 -17.93 -10.18 7.30
N ASP A 133 -18.79 -9.60 6.45
CA ASP A 133 -19.05 -10.07 5.09
C ASP A 133 -18.15 -9.29 4.11
N PRO A 134 -17.09 -9.91 3.54
CA PRO A 134 -16.17 -9.22 2.64
C PRO A 134 -16.79 -8.89 1.28
N HIS A 135 -18.01 -9.33 0.98
CA HIS A 135 -18.72 -9.05 -0.28
C HIS A 135 -19.79 -7.96 -0.19
N ASP A 136 -19.99 -7.35 0.99
CA ASP A 136 -20.98 -6.30 1.21
C ASP A 136 -20.46 -4.92 0.78
N PHE A 137 -20.15 -4.73 -0.51
CA PHE A 137 -19.64 -3.47 -1.08
C PHE A 137 -20.13 -3.19 -2.51
#